data_AF-A0A9D7Z963-F1
#
_entry.id   AF-A0A9D7Z963-F1
#
_cell.length_a   1.000
_cell.length_b   1.000
_cell.length_c   1.000
_cell.angle_alpha   90.00
_cell.angle_beta   90.00
_cell.angle_gamma   90.00
#
_symmetry.space_group_name_H-M   'P 1'
#
loop_
_entity.id
_entity.type
_entity.pdbx_description
1 polymer ?
#
loop_
_entity_poly.entity_id
_entity_poly.type
_entity_poly.pdbx_seq_one_letter_code
_entity_poly.pdbx_strand_id
1 'polypeptide(L)'
;MHVANVLYLTSYLVRDILWLRVLTIFAGLSLLPFYCNCSDHILWAPIAWNLLFMAVNSVQIAILLRERRPRRLDGPEQALYDNVFSELTPGEFRQLVKLGEWREIEAGTLIVQRDSVVHDIQVLKQGALEVRLGGEIIARNEPGQFVGEMSFLSGERATADVVATEASQVLAWSQESLNKLFDKKPALAYKMRGILGRDVVVKLRAHGKPVG
;
A
#
# COMPACT_ATOMS: atom_id res chain seq x y z
N MET A 1 -21.50 35.50 -18.76
CA MET A 1 -20.45 34.84 -19.57
C MET A 1 -19.05 34.91 -18.95
N HIS A 2 -18.55 36.08 -18.52
CA HIS A 2 -17.15 36.19 -18.03
C HIS A 2 -16.81 35.33 -16.81
N VAL A 3 -17.74 35.20 -15.85
CA VAL A 3 -17.54 34.35 -14.65
C VAL A 3 -17.43 32.87 -15.02
N ALA A 4 -18.22 32.39 -15.98
CA ALA A 4 -18.16 31.00 -16.46
C ALA A 4 -16.82 30.69 -17.16
N ASN A 5 -16.28 31.66 -17.91
CA ASN A 5 -15.01 31.50 -18.61
C ASN A 5 -13.81 31.51 -17.64
N VAL A 6 -13.87 32.29 -16.55
CA VAL A 6 -12.84 32.30 -15.50
C VAL A 6 -12.83 30.98 -14.71
N LEU A 7 -14.02 30.42 -14.43
CA LEU A 7 -14.17 29.08 -13.83
C LEU A 7 -13.64 27.96 -14.76
N TYR A 8 -13.84 28.10 -16.07
CA TYR A 8 -13.32 27.17 -17.06
C TYR A 8 -11.79 27.21 -17.15
N LEU A 9 -11.19 28.41 -17.12
CA LEU A 9 -9.74 28.60 -17.11
C LEU A 9 -9.08 28.05 -15.85
N THR A 10 -9.71 28.22 -14.69
CA THR A 10 -9.23 27.67 -13.41
C THR A 10 -9.35 26.14 -13.34
N SER A 11 -10.31 25.54 -14.04
CA SER A 11 -10.40 24.08 -14.22
C SER A 11 -9.12 23.50 -14.83
N TYR A 12 -8.57 24.10 -15.89
CA TYR A 12 -7.33 23.63 -16.51
C TYR A 12 -6.08 23.77 -15.63
N LEU A 13 -6.14 24.58 -14.57
CA LEU A 13 -5.04 24.80 -13.62
C LEU A 13 -5.00 23.75 -12.50
N VAL A 14 -6.12 23.05 -12.25
CA VAL A 14 -6.22 22.08 -11.17
C VAL A 14 -5.65 20.74 -11.64
N ARG A 15 -4.46 20.39 -11.13
CA ARG A 15 -3.76 19.12 -11.43
C ARG A 15 -4.30 17.91 -10.65
N ASP A 16 -5.06 18.15 -9.57
CA ASP A 16 -5.65 17.09 -8.75
C ASP A 16 -7.00 16.63 -9.32
N ILE A 17 -7.09 15.35 -9.69
CA ILE A 17 -8.30 14.78 -10.32
C ILE A 17 -9.55 14.96 -9.44
N LEU A 18 -9.39 15.04 -8.11
CA LEU A 18 -10.49 15.27 -7.16
C LEU A 18 -11.02 16.70 -7.24
N TRP A 19 -10.12 17.70 -7.27
CA TRP A 19 -10.50 19.10 -7.32
C TRP A 19 -11.12 19.47 -8.67
N LEU A 20 -10.68 18.86 -9.76
CA LEU A 20 -11.33 18.97 -11.07
C LEU A 20 -12.81 18.56 -10.98
N ARG A 21 -13.08 17.41 -10.35
CA ARG A 21 -14.45 16.89 -10.19
C ARG A 21 -15.31 17.80 -9.31
N VAL A 22 -14.77 18.29 -8.19
CA VAL A 22 -15.46 19.24 -7.32
C VAL A 22 -15.81 20.52 -8.08
N LEU A 23 -14.86 21.08 -8.83
CA LEU A 23 -15.07 22.29 -9.60
C LEU A 23 -16.13 22.11 -10.69
N THR A 24 -16.17 20.95 -11.37
CA THR A 24 -17.23 20.67 -12.37
C THR A 24 -18.64 20.62 -11.77
N ILE A 25 -18.78 20.14 -10.53
CA ILE A 25 -20.08 20.13 -9.82
C ILE A 25 -20.49 21.57 -9.47
N PHE A 26 -19.57 22.38 -8.95
CA PHE A 26 -19.85 23.79 -8.66
C PHE A 26 -20.19 24.60 -9.91
N ALA A 27 -19.49 24.37 -11.03
CA ALA A 27 -19.82 24.97 -12.31
C ALA A 27 -21.22 24.56 -12.79
N GLY A 28 -21.59 23.28 -12.66
CA GLY A 28 -22.93 22.78 -12.98
C GLY A 28 -24.03 23.46 -12.16
N LEU A 29 -23.84 23.56 -10.84
CA LEU A 29 -24.76 24.25 -9.93
C LEU A 29 -24.95 25.73 -10.30
N SER A 30 -23.90 26.42 -10.73
CA SER A 30 -23.98 27.84 -11.12
C SER A 30 -24.81 28.09 -12.40
N LEU A 31 -25.00 27.07 -13.23
CA LEU A 31 -25.76 27.14 -14.47
C LEU A 31 -27.27 26.85 -14.27
N LEU A 32 -27.65 26.15 -13.19
CA LEU A 32 -29.06 25.82 -12.93
C LEU A 32 -29.96 27.06 -12.74
N PRO A 33 -29.57 28.12 -12.01
CA PRO A 33 -30.38 29.34 -11.88
C PRO A 33 -30.61 30.03 -13.22
N PHE A 34 -29.61 30.01 -14.11
CA PHE A 34 -29.71 30.59 -15.45
C PHE A 34 -30.74 29.85 -16.33
N TYR A 35 -30.75 28.51 -16.28
CA TYR A 35 -31.69 27.69 -17.04
C TYR A 35 -33.13 27.72 -16.52
N CYS A 36 -33.33 27.98 -15.22
CA CYS A 36 -34.66 28.01 -14.61
C CYS A 36 -35.29 29.42 -14.58
N ASN A 37 -34.49 30.48 -14.36
CA ASN A 37 -35.02 31.82 -14.04
C ASN A 37 -34.74 32.90 -15.09
N CYS A 38 -33.76 32.73 -15.98
CA CYS A 38 -33.38 33.75 -16.96
C CYS A 38 -33.74 33.40 -18.41
N SER A 39 -34.31 32.22 -18.65
CA SER A 39 -34.71 31.77 -19.99
C SER A 39 -36.24 31.79 -20.10
N ASP A 40 -36.79 32.35 -21.19
CA ASP A 40 -38.25 32.51 -21.40
C ASP A 40 -39.05 31.19 -21.41
N HIS A 41 -38.35 30.05 -21.45
CA HIS A 41 -38.90 28.70 -21.34
C HIS A 41 -37.91 27.80 -20.61
N ILE A 42 -38.43 26.82 -19.85
CA ILE A 42 -37.61 25.87 -19.10
C ILE A 42 -36.90 24.93 -20.08
N LEU A 43 -35.57 25.03 -20.13
CA LEU A 43 -34.72 24.18 -20.95
C LEU A 43 -34.45 22.84 -20.25
N TRP A 44 -35.43 21.93 -20.32
CA TRP A 44 -35.36 20.61 -19.69
C TRP A 44 -34.17 19.75 -20.13
N ALA A 45 -33.79 19.81 -21.40
CA ALA A 45 -32.67 19.02 -21.92
C ALA A 45 -31.31 19.43 -21.32
N PRO A 46 -30.91 20.72 -21.31
CA PRO A 46 -29.71 21.17 -20.59
C PRO A 46 -29.71 20.84 -19.10
N ILE A 47 -30.86 20.95 -18.42
CA ILE A 47 -30.99 20.60 -17.00
C ILE A 47 -30.74 19.11 -16.79
N ALA A 48 -31.37 18.24 -17.59
CA ALA A 48 -31.19 16.80 -17.51
C ALA A 48 -29.73 16.38 -17.74
N TRP A 49 -29.07 16.95 -18.75
CA TRP A 49 -27.65 16.69 -19.00
C TRP A 49 -26.76 17.18 -17.86
N ASN A 50 -27.03 18.37 -17.29
CA ASN A 50 -26.27 18.91 -16.17
C ASN A 50 -26.38 18.01 -14.93
N LEU A 51 -27.59 17.55 -14.60
CA LEU A 51 -27.85 16.61 -13.50
C LEU A 51 -27.13 15.27 -13.72
N LEU A 52 -27.14 14.74 -14.95
CA LEU A 52 -26.41 13.51 -15.28
C LEU A 52 -24.90 13.67 -15.07
N PHE A 53 -24.32 14.77 -15.58
CA PHE A 53 -22.90 15.06 -15.37
C PHE A 53 -22.57 15.23 -13.88
N MET A 54 -23.40 15.93 -13.11
CA MET A 54 -23.20 16.07 -11.66
C MET A 54 -23.26 14.73 -10.94
N ALA A 55 -24.18 13.84 -11.31
CA ALA A 55 -24.29 12.51 -10.72
C ALA A 55 -23.02 11.67 -10.98
N VAL A 56 -22.53 11.64 -12.23
CA VAL A 56 -21.30 10.92 -12.58
C VAL A 56 -20.08 11.49 -11.82
N ASN A 57 -19.94 12.81 -11.77
CA ASN A 57 -18.83 13.44 -11.03
C ASN A 57 -18.92 13.17 -9.53
N SER A 58 -20.12 13.12 -8.95
CA SER A 58 -20.34 12.78 -7.53
C SER A 58 -19.95 11.34 -7.21
N VAL A 59 -20.32 10.40 -8.08
CA VAL A 59 -19.91 8.99 -7.94
C VAL A 59 -18.38 8.86 -8.01
N GLN A 60 -17.74 9.55 -8.95
CA GLN A 60 -16.28 9.53 -9.05
C GLN A 60 -15.59 10.15 -7.83
N ILE A 61 -16.12 11.26 -7.29
CA ILE A 61 -15.64 11.83 -6.03
C ILE A 61 -15.84 10.85 -4.88
N ALA A 62 -16.98 10.17 -4.79
CA ALA A 62 -17.24 9.19 -3.74
C ALA A 62 -16.27 7.99 -3.82
N ILE A 63 -15.94 7.52 -5.03
CA ILE A 63 -14.91 6.49 -5.25
C ILE A 63 -13.54 6.99 -4.78
N LEU A 64 -13.11 8.17 -5.26
CA LEU A 64 -11.82 8.77 -4.89
C LEU A 64 -11.71 9.06 -3.39
N LEU A 65 -12.79 9.55 -2.76
CA LEU A 65 -12.83 9.77 -1.32
C LEU A 65 -12.84 8.46 -0.55
N ARG A 66 -13.49 7.40 -1.04
CA ARG A 66 -13.45 6.07 -0.44
C ARG A 66 -12.06 5.45 -0.54
N GLU A 67 -11.36 5.68 -1.64
CA GLU A 67 -9.96 5.27 -1.84
C GLU A 67 -8.99 6.09 -0.97
N ARG A 68 -9.22 7.40 -0.84
CA ARG A 68 -8.43 8.30 0.00
C ARG A 68 -8.78 8.24 1.49
N ARG A 69 -9.93 7.71 1.89
CA ARG A 69 -10.33 7.64 3.32
C ARG A 69 -9.37 6.67 4.03
N PRO A 70 -8.50 7.15 4.93
CA PRO A 70 -7.76 6.26 5.80
C PRO A 70 -8.79 5.69 6.77
N ARG A 71 -9.35 4.51 6.45
CA ARG A 71 -9.92 3.66 7.50
C ARG A 71 -8.75 3.36 8.41
N ARG A 72 -8.67 4.07 9.54
CA ARG A 72 -7.69 3.84 10.60
C ARG A 72 -7.64 2.34 10.85
N LEU A 73 -6.43 1.79 10.84
CA LEU A 73 -6.19 0.40 11.17
C LEU A 73 -6.27 0.33 12.69
N ASP A 74 -7.46 0.33 13.29
CA ASP A 74 -7.56 0.27 14.75
C ASP A 74 -7.10 -1.13 15.21
N GLY A 75 -5.87 -1.26 15.73
CA GLY A 75 -5.34 -2.54 16.23
C GLY A 75 -3.80 -2.65 16.33
N PRO A 76 -3.29 -3.80 16.82
CA PRO A 76 -1.85 -4.08 16.97
C PRO A 76 -1.07 -4.14 15.63
N GLU A 77 -1.79 -4.15 14.50
CA GLU A 77 -1.22 -4.09 13.15
C GLU A 77 -0.81 -2.66 12.74
N GLN A 78 -1.28 -1.64 13.48
CA GLN A 78 -1.04 -0.24 13.13
C GLN A 78 0.43 0.17 13.25
N ALA A 79 1.11 -0.28 14.31
CA ALA A 79 2.53 -0.01 14.49
C ALA A 79 3.37 -0.63 13.35
N LEU A 80 2.99 -1.82 12.88
CA LEU A 80 3.63 -2.45 11.73
C LEU A 80 3.38 -1.66 10.44
N TYR A 81 2.15 -1.17 10.25
CA TYR A 81 1.82 -0.30 9.12
C TYR A 81 2.64 0.99 9.12
N ASP A 82 2.65 1.72 10.22
CA ASP A 82 3.29 3.03 10.33
C ASP A 82 4.81 2.93 10.13
N ASN A 83 5.45 1.86 10.63
CA ASN A 83 6.90 1.70 10.57
C ASN A 83 7.41 1.08 9.27
N VAL A 84 6.67 0.13 8.67
CA VAL A 84 7.16 -0.69 7.54
C VAL A 84 6.41 -0.41 6.25
N PHE A 85 5.10 -0.20 6.34
CA PHE A 85 4.20 -0.16 5.18
C PHE A 85 3.58 1.23 4.94
N SER A 86 4.19 2.29 5.44
CA SER A 86 3.68 3.67 5.35
C SER A 86 3.58 4.19 3.90
N GLU A 87 4.30 3.58 2.95
CA GLU A 87 4.20 3.87 1.51
C GLU A 87 2.93 3.27 0.86
N LEU A 88 2.31 2.29 1.53
CA LEU A 88 1.06 1.70 1.09
C LEU A 88 -0.12 2.53 1.58
N THR A 89 -1.17 2.58 0.78
CA THR A 89 -2.47 3.03 1.27
C THR A 89 -3.00 2.04 2.32
N PRO A 90 -3.83 2.49 3.28
CA PRO A 90 -4.43 1.56 4.26
C PRO A 90 -5.25 0.45 3.60
N GLY A 91 -5.81 0.69 2.40
CA GLY A 91 -6.50 -0.32 1.61
C GLY A 91 -5.58 -1.41 1.07
N GLU A 92 -4.42 -1.01 0.54
CA GLU A 92 -3.37 -1.93 0.08
C GLU A 92 -2.81 -2.76 1.24
N PHE A 93 -2.47 -2.13 2.38
CA PHE A 93 -1.97 -2.87 3.55
C PHE A 93 -2.99 -3.88 4.08
N ARG A 94 -4.27 -3.51 4.22
CA ARG A 94 -5.32 -4.46 4.60
C ARG A 94 -5.44 -5.63 3.64
N GLN A 95 -5.17 -5.41 2.35
CA GLN A 95 -5.19 -6.50 1.39
C GLN A 95 -4.03 -7.46 1.62
N LEU A 96 -2.84 -6.96 1.97
CA LEU A 96 -1.71 -7.79 2.34
C LEU A 96 -1.98 -8.55 3.64
N VAL A 97 -2.47 -7.91 4.69
CA VAL A 97 -2.83 -8.59 5.95
C VAL A 97 -3.86 -9.70 5.70
N LYS A 98 -4.88 -9.45 4.88
CA LYS A 98 -5.88 -10.47 4.52
C LYS A 98 -5.33 -11.62 3.68
N LEU A 99 -4.30 -11.38 2.88
CA LEU A 99 -3.62 -12.41 2.10
C LEU A 99 -2.67 -13.24 2.97
N GLY A 100 -2.10 -12.61 3.98
CA GLY A 100 -1.14 -13.21 4.88
C GLY A 100 -1.78 -13.97 6.03
N GLU A 101 -0.93 -14.70 6.74
CA GLU A 101 -1.27 -15.49 7.90
C GLU A 101 -0.39 -15.04 9.07
N TRP A 102 -1.02 -14.74 10.21
CA TRP A 102 -0.29 -14.50 11.45
C TRP A 102 0.17 -15.84 12.02
N ARG A 103 1.47 -16.00 12.25
CA ARG A 103 2.07 -17.20 12.83
C ARG A 103 2.82 -16.86 14.10
N GLU A 104 2.64 -17.71 15.11
CA GLU A 104 3.45 -17.72 16.32
C GLU A 104 4.59 -18.72 16.13
N ILE A 105 5.81 -18.31 16.49
CA ILE A 105 7.04 -19.07 16.30
C ILE A 105 7.68 -19.27 17.66
N GLU A 106 7.95 -20.52 18.03
CA GLU A 106 8.63 -20.85 19.28
C GLU A 106 10.12 -20.54 19.21
N ALA A 107 10.71 -20.18 20.36
CA ALA A 107 12.15 -20.00 20.49
C ALA A 107 12.91 -21.27 20.07
N GLY A 108 13.99 -21.10 19.31
CA GLY A 108 14.79 -22.18 18.74
C GLY A 108 14.28 -22.74 17.42
N THR A 109 13.12 -22.29 16.94
CA THR A 109 12.57 -22.77 15.66
C THR A 109 13.41 -22.29 14.47
N LEU A 110 13.80 -23.22 13.60
CA LEU A 110 14.43 -22.92 12.31
C LEU A 110 13.34 -22.46 11.31
N ILE A 111 13.34 -21.17 10.98
CA ILE A 111 12.35 -20.55 10.09
C ILE A 111 12.76 -20.73 8.63
N VAL A 112 14.04 -20.53 8.33
CA VAL A 112 14.62 -20.72 7.00
C VAL A 112 15.86 -21.57 7.15
N GLN A 113 15.97 -22.61 6.33
CA GLN A 113 17.17 -23.42 6.22
C GLN A 113 18.00 -22.95 5.03
N ARG A 114 19.32 -22.81 5.23
CA ARG A 114 20.27 -22.50 4.16
C ARG A 114 20.19 -23.50 3.00
N ASP A 115 20.43 -23.02 1.79
CA ASP A 115 20.43 -23.79 0.53
C ASP A 115 19.07 -24.44 0.20
N SER A 116 18.02 -24.11 0.94
CA SER A 116 16.65 -24.53 0.68
C SER A 116 15.90 -23.54 -0.21
N VAL A 117 14.82 -24.01 -0.83
CA VAL A 117 13.88 -23.14 -1.53
C VAL A 117 12.99 -22.47 -0.49
N VAL A 118 12.97 -21.14 -0.48
CA VAL A 118 12.13 -20.38 0.45
C VAL A 118 10.75 -20.19 -0.19
N HIS A 119 9.71 -20.74 0.42
CA HIS A 119 8.35 -20.65 -0.09
C HIS A 119 7.55 -19.46 0.43
N ASP A 120 7.96 -18.93 1.58
CA ASP A 120 7.26 -17.85 2.27
C ASP A 120 8.16 -16.63 2.47
N ILE A 121 7.56 -15.46 2.38
CA ILE A 121 8.14 -14.21 2.87
C ILE A 121 7.40 -13.81 4.14
N GLN A 122 8.13 -13.36 5.14
CA GLN A 122 7.59 -13.08 6.46
C GLN A 122 8.06 -11.71 6.93
N VAL A 123 7.24 -10.99 7.69
CA VAL A 123 7.67 -9.79 8.41
C VAL A 123 7.54 -10.03 9.90
N LEU A 124 8.62 -9.75 10.64
CA LEU A 124 8.63 -9.90 12.08
C LEU A 124 7.81 -8.78 12.72
N LYS A 125 6.77 -9.12 13.48
CA LYS A 125 5.99 -8.13 14.24
C LYS A 125 6.54 -7.97 15.65
N GLN A 126 6.91 -9.07 16.30
CA GLN A 126 7.42 -9.10 17.66
C GLN A 126 8.36 -10.29 17.83
N GLY A 127 9.36 -10.15 18.69
CA GLY A 127 10.37 -11.16 18.93
C GLY A 127 11.72 -10.77 18.33
N ALA A 128 12.64 -11.72 18.27
CA ALA A 128 13.96 -11.55 17.68
C ALA A 128 14.38 -12.83 16.94
N LEU A 129 15.01 -12.64 15.78
CA LEU A 129 15.55 -13.73 14.99
C LEU A 129 17.05 -13.51 14.74
N GLU A 130 17.78 -14.59 14.54
CA GLU A 130 19.18 -14.56 14.14
C GLU A 130 19.35 -15.17 12.75
N VAL A 131 20.13 -14.48 11.92
CA VAL A 131 20.64 -15.02 10.66
C VAL A 131 22.00 -15.64 10.94
N ARG A 132 22.15 -16.92 10.61
CA ARG A 132 23.37 -17.69 10.91
C ARG A 132 23.98 -18.26 9.63
N LEU A 133 25.29 -18.16 9.50
CA LEU A 133 26.05 -18.74 8.39
C LEU A 133 27.15 -19.63 8.95
N GLY A 134 27.05 -20.94 8.73
CA GLY A 134 28.04 -21.89 9.27
C GLY A 134 28.08 -21.92 10.79
N GLY A 135 26.97 -21.60 11.47
CA GLY A 135 26.88 -21.53 12.92
C GLY A 135 27.21 -20.17 13.53
N GLU A 136 27.85 -19.27 12.79
CA GLU A 136 28.13 -17.90 13.24
C GLU A 136 26.93 -16.98 13.01
N ILE A 137 26.67 -16.08 13.97
CA ILE A 137 25.61 -15.07 13.86
C ILE A 137 26.13 -13.91 13.02
N ILE A 138 25.53 -13.73 11.84
CA ILE A 138 25.94 -12.71 10.86
C ILE A 138 24.99 -11.51 10.83
N ALA A 139 23.75 -11.68 11.31
CA ALA A 139 22.80 -10.60 11.50
C ALA A 139 21.72 -10.98 12.52
N ARG A 140 20.99 -9.98 13.01
CA ARG A 140 19.77 -10.13 13.80
C ARG A 140 18.62 -9.44 13.08
N ASN A 141 17.43 -10.06 13.11
CA ASN A 141 16.21 -9.45 12.62
C ASN A 141 15.41 -8.87 13.79
N GLU A 142 15.10 -7.59 13.66
CA GLU A 142 14.28 -6.82 14.60
C GLU A 142 12.85 -6.66 14.09
N PRO A 143 11.87 -6.35 14.97
CA PRO A 143 10.51 -6.04 14.55
C PRO A 143 10.45 -5.03 13.40
N GLY A 144 9.70 -5.39 12.37
CA GLY A 144 9.53 -4.66 11.12
C GLY A 144 10.44 -5.12 9.98
N GLN A 145 11.40 -5.99 10.25
CA GLN A 145 12.29 -6.56 9.23
C GLN A 145 11.73 -7.85 8.62
N PHE A 146 12.11 -8.13 7.38
CA PHE A 146 11.59 -9.27 6.65
C PHE A 146 12.45 -10.54 6.85
N VAL A 147 11.92 -11.68 6.46
CA VAL A 147 12.64 -12.94 6.30
C VAL A 147 12.22 -13.55 4.97
N GLY A 148 13.19 -14.07 4.21
CA GLY A 148 12.95 -14.65 2.89
C GLY A 148 12.89 -13.63 1.74
N GLU A 149 13.04 -12.34 2.04
CA GLU A 149 13.01 -11.25 1.07
C GLU A 149 14.13 -11.34 0.04
N MET A 150 15.33 -11.78 0.44
CA MET A 150 16.46 -11.97 -0.48
C MET A 150 16.14 -13.04 -1.52
N SER A 151 15.58 -14.17 -1.09
CA SER A 151 15.14 -15.26 -2.00
C SER A 151 14.00 -14.78 -2.90
N PHE A 152 13.02 -14.06 -2.34
CA PHE A 152 11.90 -13.52 -3.13
C PHE A 152 12.37 -12.52 -4.21
N LEU A 153 13.32 -11.65 -3.90
CA LEU A 153 13.81 -10.63 -4.84
C LEU A 153 14.80 -11.19 -5.88
N SER A 154 15.66 -12.12 -5.48
CA SER A 154 16.68 -12.72 -6.37
C SER A 154 16.15 -13.91 -7.18
N GLY A 155 15.15 -14.62 -6.67
CA GLY A 155 14.73 -15.93 -7.18
C GLY A 155 15.68 -17.08 -6.78
N GLU A 156 16.70 -16.81 -5.95
CA GLU A 156 17.69 -17.80 -5.54
C GLU A 156 17.29 -18.49 -4.22
N ARG A 157 18.04 -19.54 -3.87
CA ARG A 157 17.88 -20.29 -2.60
C ARG A 157 18.31 -19.45 -1.40
N ALA A 158 17.91 -19.87 -0.21
CA ALA A 158 18.33 -19.23 1.04
C ALA A 158 19.86 -19.25 1.19
N THR A 159 20.46 -18.10 1.49
CA THR A 159 21.91 -17.96 1.66
C THR A 159 22.39 -18.29 3.08
N ALA A 160 21.49 -18.27 4.06
CA ALA A 160 21.79 -18.44 5.47
C ALA A 160 20.60 -19.07 6.20
N ASP A 161 20.86 -19.62 7.38
CA ASP A 161 19.82 -20.09 8.29
C ASP A 161 19.18 -18.90 9.02
N VAL A 162 17.88 -18.99 9.31
CA VAL A 162 17.19 -18.01 10.16
C VAL A 162 16.49 -18.75 11.29
N VAL A 163 16.82 -18.38 12.52
CA VAL A 163 16.35 -19.07 13.73
C VAL A 163 15.70 -18.05 14.66
N ALA A 164 14.55 -18.39 15.24
CA ALA A 164 13.94 -17.59 16.30
C ALA A 164 14.74 -17.73 17.59
N THR A 165 15.19 -16.62 18.18
CA THR A 165 15.91 -16.67 19.47
C THR A 165 14.96 -16.59 20.67
N GLU A 166 13.75 -16.09 20.45
CA GLU A 166 12.68 -16.00 21.43
C GLU A 166 11.31 -16.26 20.78
N ALA A 167 10.27 -16.43 21.59
CA ALA A 167 8.91 -16.55 21.10
C ALA A 167 8.55 -15.31 20.25
N SER A 168 8.23 -15.54 19.00
CA SER A 168 8.11 -14.49 17.97
C SER A 168 6.76 -14.57 17.27
N GLN A 169 6.30 -13.44 16.75
CA GLN A 169 5.09 -13.36 15.93
C GLN A 169 5.42 -12.72 14.59
N VAL A 170 5.00 -13.39 13.51
CA VAL A 170 5.27 -12.96 12.14
C VAL A 170 3.97 -12.88 11.34
N LEU A 171 3.93 -11.99 10.35
CA LEU A 171 2.93 -12.04 9.28
C LEU A 171 3.60 -12.69 8.07
N ALA A 172 3.10 -13.84 7.67
CA ALA A 172 3.67 -14.68 6.61
C ALA A 172 2.81 -14.67 5.36
N TRP A 173 3.45 -14.70 4.20
CA TRP A 173 2.80 -14.85 2.90
C TRP A 173 3.55 -15.88 2.07
N SER A 174 2.83 -16.75 1.36
CA SER A 174 3.49 -17.55 0.33
C SER A 174 3.91 -16.67 -0.83
N GLN A 175 5.11 -16.92 -1.36
CA GLN A 175 5.63 -16.18 -2.52
C GLN A 175 4.67 -16.31 -3.72
N GLU A 176 4.05 -17.48 -3.91
CA GLU A 176 3.07 -17.70 -4.97
C GLU A 176 1.84 -16.78 -4.84
N SER A 177 1.28 -16.66 -3.63
CA SER A 177 0.10 -15.83 -3.40
C SER A 177 0.41 -14.33 -3.59
N LEU A 178 1.57 -13.87 -3.13
CA LEU A 178 2.02 -12.50 -3.34
C LEU A 178 2.30 -12.20 -4.80
N ASN A 179 2.96 -13.10 -5.53
CA ASN A 179 3.21 -12.90 -6.96
C ASN A 179 1.89 -12.82 -7.74
N LYS A 180 0.91 -13.69 -7.45
CA LYS A 180 -0.44 -13.60 -8.03
C LYS A 180 -1.14 -12.28 -7.71
N LEU A 181 -0.92 -11.70 -6.53
CA LEU A 181 -1.44 -10.37 -6.18
C LEU A 181 -0.71 -9.27 -6.96
N PHE A 182 0.61 -9.36 -7.08
CA PHE A 182 1.46 -8.40 -7.74
C PHE A 182 1.21 -8.34 -9.26
N ASP A 183 0.94 -9.49 -9.89
CA ASP A 183 0.53 -9.55 -11.30
C ASP A 183 -0.78 -8.79 -11.55
N LYS A 184 -1.73 -8.89 -10.61
CA LYS A 184 -3.03 -8.19 -10.68
C LYS A 184 -2.92 -6.71 -10.31
N LYS A 185 -1.91 -6.32 -9.54
CA LYS A 185 -1.75 -4.95 -9.00
C LYS A 185 -0.30 -4.46 -9.15
N PRO A 186 0.13 -4.07 -10.36
CA PRO A 186 1.51 -3.65 -10.61
C PRO A 186 1.98 -2.46 -9.76
N ALA A 187 1.08 -1.51 -9.47
CA ALA A 187 1.40 -0.37 -8.62
C ALA A 187 1.72 -0.79 -7.16
N LEU A 188 0.99 -1.78 -6.64
CA LEU A 188 1.27 -2.35 -5.31
C LEU A 188 2.60 -3.12 -5.33
N ALA A 189 2.85 -3.89 -6.39
CA ALA A 189 4.09 -4.64 -6.57
C ALA A 189 5.32 -3.71 -6.54
N TYR A 190 5.25 -2.57 -7.22
CA TYR A 190 6.32 -1.58 -7.24
C TYR A 190 6.65 -1.05 -5.84
N LYS A 191 5.62 -0.65 -5.07
CA LYS A 191 5.80 -0.19 -3.69
C LYS A 191 6.39 -1.29 -2.80
N MET A 192 5.85 -2.51 -2.89
CA MET A 192 6.32 -3.65 -2.10
C MET A 192 7.78 -3.99 -2.39
N ARG A 193 8.19 -4.02 -3.67
CA ARG A 193 9.61 -4.21 -4.04
C ARG A 193 10.50 -3.10 -3.46
N GLY A 194 10.02 -1.86 -3.42
CA GLY A 194 10.71 -0.75 -2.77
C GLY A 194 10.89 -0.93 -1.26
N ILE A 195 9.86 -1.41 -0.55
CA ILE A 195 9.92 -1.74 0.88
C ILE A 195 10.94 -2.86 1.13
N LEU A 196 10.83 -3.97 0.41
CA LEU A 196 11.74 -5.11 0.54
C LEU A 196 13.19 -4.74 0.19
N GLY A 197 13.40 -3.96 -0.87
CA GLY A 197 14.73 -3.53 -1.28
C GLY A 197 15.42 -2.67 -0.21
N ARG A 198 14.68 -1.81 0.50
CA ARG A 198 15.23 -1.04 1.62
C ARG A 198 15.62 -1.93 2.79
N ASP A 199 14.81 -2.93 3.12
CA ASP A 199 15.11 -3.90 4.17
C ASP A 199 16.42 -4.66 3.87
N VAL A 200 16.58 -5.16 2.64
CA VAL A 200 17.84 -5.80 2.19
C VAL A 200 19.02 -4.85 2.33
N VAL A 201 18.89 -3.59 1.90
CA VAL A 201 19.98 -2.61 2.02
C VAL A 201 20.36 -2.34 3.48
N VAL A 202 19.38 -2.27 4.39
CA VAL A 202 19.63 -2.11 5.83
C VAL A 202 20.43 -3.30 6.37
N LYS A 203 20.06 -4.53 6.02
CA LYS A 203 20.75 -5.75 6.45
C LYS A 203 22.16 -5.87 5.88
N LEU A 204 22.35 -5.55 4.59
CA LEU A 204 23.68 -5.57 3.96
C LEU A 204 24.64 -4.57 4.62
N ARG A 205 24.14 -3.39 5.02
CA ARG A 205 24.95 -2.41 5.78
C ARG A 205 25.29 -2.90 7.18
N ALA A 206 24.43 -3.69 7.81
CA ALA A 206 24.68 -4.29 9.11
C ALA A 206 25.76 -5.40 9.03
N HIS A 207 25.76 -6.21 7.95
CA HIS A 207 26.79 -7.22 7.68
C HIS A 207 28.22 -6.68 7.57
N GLY A 208 28.38 -5.41 7.19
CA GLY A 208 29.70 -4.77 7.07
C GLY A 208 30.29 -4.25 8.39
N LYS A 209 29.59 -4.38 9.52
CA LYS A 209 30.09 -3.95 10.83
C LYS A 209 30.46 -5.19 11.66
N PRO A 210 31.67 -5.26 12.25
CA PRO A 210 32.01 -6.36 13.13
C PRO A 210 31.04 -6.38 14.30
N VAL A 211 30.47 -7.56 14.58
CA VAL A 211 29.70 -7.83 15.80
C VAL A 211 30.73 -7.79 16.94
N GLY A 212 30.76 -6.68 17.66
CA GLY A 212 31.59 -6.50 18.85
C GLY A 212 30.93 -7.03 20.11
#